data_AF-A0A8T2RHY9-F1
#
_entry.id   AF-A0A8T2RHY9-F1
#
_cell.length_a   1.000
_cell.length_b   1.000
_cell.length_c   1.000
_cell.angle_alpha   90.00
_cell.angle_beta   90.00
_cell.angle_gamma   90.00
#
_symmetry.space_group_name_H-M   'P 1'
#
loop_
_entity.id
_entity.type
_entity.pdbx_description
1 polymer ?
#
loop_
_entity_poly.entity_id
_entity_poly.type
_entity_poly.pdbx_seq_one_letter_code
_entity_poly.pdbx_strand_id
1 'polypeptide(L)'
;MAGDLSYMRHEFLQSFFAGVAASGTITSILRIVTKAAFQASEDGLRKGALTFFFISTCFVLGCVLLYAFVFPHIEVIKYYRLEAASQGSKTVVADLAAGGLTLESLKQDLEFHKEVNRLSTFQLLMQNVDLAAALFLTYALTLSIFPGFLAEDTGMHKLGSWYAVILIAMFNVGDFLARYIPLIENMKLESRWGLLVAACSRFLFIPCFYFTAKYGAQGWMLLLCIFLGLSNGYLTVCILVTAPKGYKGPEQNSLGNLLVLSLLLGVFAGVTLDWLWLIGKGW
;
A
#
# COMPACT_ATOMS: atom_id res chain seq x y z
N MET A 1 2.90 12.52 -4.50
CA MET A 1 2.37 12.23 -3.14
C MET A 1 3.30 11.40 -2.30
N ALA A 2 3.53 10.11 -2.56
CA ALA A 2 4.39 9.29 -1.69
C ALA A 2 5.83 9.83 -1.61
N GLY A 3 6.38 10.29 -2.75
CA GLY A 3 7.67 10.97 -2.76
C GLY A 3 7.66 12.36 -2.11
N ASP A 4 6.54 13.11 -2.15
CA ASP A 4 6.45 14.39 -1.43
C ASP A 4 6.36 14.16 0.09
N LEU A 5 5.73 13.06 0.51
CA LEU A 5 5.64 12.61 1.91
C LEU A 5 6.96 12.02 2.43
N SER A 6 7.81 11.46 1.56
CA SER A 6 9.13 10.97 1.98
C SER A 6 10.12 12.08 2.33
N TYR A 7 9.83 13.35 1.95
CA TYR A 7 10.53 14.52 2.51
C TYR A 7 10.12 14.84 3.95
N MET A 8 8.94 14.39 4.37
CA MET A 8 8.42 14.66 5.72
C MET A 8 8.95 13.64 6.72
N ARG A 9 8.70 13.87 8.01
CA ARG A 9 9.05 12.91 9.07
C ARG A 9 8.48 11.51 8.74
N HIS A 10 9.27 10.48 9.04
CA HIS A 10 8.92 9.07 8.83
C HIS A 10 7.56 8.68 9.41
N GLU A 11 7.14 9.33 10.51
CA GLU A 11 5.82 9.15 11.14
C GLU A 11 4.66 9.49 10.19
N PHE A 12 4.80 10.52 9.35
CA PHE A 12 3.77 10.88 8.36
C PHE A 12 3.72 9.89 7.21
N LEU A 13 4.88 9.44 6.74
CA LEU A 13 4.97 8.42 5.70
C LEU A 13 4.30 7.12 6.18
N GLN A 14 4.59 6.71 7.41
CA GLN A 14 3.98 5.54 8.03
C GLN A 14 2.48 5.72 8.25
N SER A 15 2.04 6.88 8.76
CA SER A 15 0.60 7.18 8.94
C SER A 15 -0.16 7.17 7.60
N PHE A 16 0.45 7.68 6.53
CA PHE A 16 -0.11 7.62 5.18
C PHE A 16 -0.30 6.17 4.71
N PHE A 17 0.74 5.34 4.82
CA PHE A 17 0.65 3.93 4.42
C PHE A 17 -0.27 3.10 5.32
N ALA A 18 -0.38 3.45 6.60
CA ALA A 18 -1.36 2.88 7.52
C ALA A 18 -2.79 3.27 7.12
N GLY A 19 -3.01 4.53 6.72
CA GLY A 19 -4.28 5.02 6.16
C GLY A 19 -4.71 4.27 4.90
N VAL A 20 -3.76 3.94 4.01
CA VAL A 20 -4.03 3.09 2.83
C VAL A 20 -4.56 1.71 3.26
N ALA A 21 -3.96 1.05 4.26
CA ALA A 21 -4.47 -0.24 4.75
C ALA A 21 -5.78 -0.12 5.55
N ALA A 22 -5.95 0.98 6.28
CA ALA A 22 -7.19 1.28 7.00
C ALA A 22 -8.37 1.33 6.01
N SER A 23 -8.17 1.92 4.84
CA SER A 23 -9.18 1.95 3.79
C SER A 23 -9.61 0.55 3.32
N GLY A 24 -8.67 -0.40 3.21
CA GLY A 24 -8.96 -1.81 2.88
C GLY A 24 -9.79 -2.50 3.98
N THR A 25 -9.48 -2.21 5.24
CA THR A 25 -10.24 -2.75 6.39
C THR A 25 -11.65 -2.16 6.45
N ILE A 26 -11.79 -0.85 6.33
CA ILE A 26 -13.09 -0.15 6.34
C ILE A 26 -13.97 -0.62 5.18
N THR A 27 -13.41 -0.76 3.97
CA THR A 27 -14.15 -1.28 2.81
C THR A 27 -14.59 -2.74 3.02
N SER A 28 -13.75 -3.56 3.65
CA SER A 28 -14.12 -4.94 4.01
C SER A 28 -15.26 -5.00 5.03
N ILE A 29 -15.22 -4.15 6.07
CA ILE A 29 -16.30 -4.03 7.05
C ILE A 29 -17.59 -3.58 6.37
N LEU A 30 -17.52 -2.53 5.54
CA LEU A 30 -18.67 -2.04 4.79
C LEU A 30 -19.26 -3.14 3.90
N ARG A 31 -18.42 -3.96 3.26
CA ARG A 31 -18.86 -5.09 2.43
C ARG A 31 -19.54 -6.19 3.26
N ILE A 32 -19.04 -6.49 4.46
CA ILE A 32 -19.67 -7.45 5.37
C ILE A 32 -21.05 -6.94 5.82
N VAL A 33 -21.12 -5.66 6.24
CA VAL A 33 -22.36 -5.03 6.71
C VAL A 33 -23.40 -4.97 5.60
N THR A 34 -23.04 -4.51 4.39
CA THR A 34 -23.99 -4.46 3.27
C THR A 34 -24.44 -5.85 2.87
N LYS A 35 -23.54 -6.83 2.83
CA LYS A 35 -23.93 -8.21 2.52
C LYS A 35 -24.88 -8.78 3.57
N ALA A 36 -24.66 -8.51 4.86
CA ALA A 36 -25.51 -8.98 5.95
C ALA A 36 -26.90 -8.33 5.90
N ALA A 37 -26.94 -7.01 5.68
CA ALA A 37 -28.17 -6.23 5.63
C ALA A 37 -29.11 -6.66 4.48
N PHE A 38 -28.56 -7.05 3.33
CA PHE A 38 -29.35 -7.41 2.15
C PHE A 38 -29.47 -8.92 1.90
N GLN A 39 -28.97 -9.78 2.80
CA GLN A 39 -28.97 -11.24 2.59
C GLN A 39 -30.38 -11.83 2.43
N ALA A 40 -31.39 -11.25 3.08
CA ALA A 40 -32.78 -11.73 3.05
C ALA A 40 -33.66 -11.05 1.98
N SER A 41 -33.12 -10.11 1.20
CA SER A 41 -33.88 -9.38 0.17
C SER A 41 -33.84 -10.10 -1.18
N GLU A 42 -34.94 -10.05 -1.93
CA GLU A 42 -34.90 -10.28 -3.39
C GLU A 42 -33.93 -9.29 -4.03
N ASP A 43 -33.07 -9.79 -4.93
CA ASP A 43 -31.91 -9.08 -5.49
C ASP A 43 -30.92 -8.52 -4.46
N GLY A 44 -30.80 -9.18 -3.29
CA GLY A 44 -29.96 -8.74 -2.19
C GLY A 44 -28.50 -8.45 -2.54
N LEU A 45 -27.90 -9.27 -3.42
CA LEU A 45 -26.52 -9.07 -3.85
C LEU A 45 -26.34 -7.77 -4.66
N ARG A 46 -27.29 -7.46 -5.55
CA ARG A 46 -27.27 -6.24 -6.37
C ARG A 46 -27.53 -5.00 -5.53
N LYS A 47 -28.55 -5.03 -4.66
CA LYS A 47 -28.87 -3.92 -3.74
C LYS A 47 -27.72 -3.65 -2.76
N GLY A 48 -27.10 -4.70 -2.22
CA GLY A 48 -25.93 -4.59 -1.37
C GLY A 48 -24.72 -4.00 -2.09
N ALA A 49 -24.46 -4.41 -3.34
CA ALA A 49 -23.39 -3.83 -4.14
C ALA A 49 -23.63 -2.35 -4.47
N LEU A 50 -24.85 -1.99 -4.90
CA LEU A 50 -25.21 -0.58 -5.19
C LEU A 50 -25.06 0.30 -3.94
N THR A 51 -25.53 -0.18 -2.79
CA THR A 51 -25.39 0.55 -1.51
C THR A 51 -23.93 0.71 -1.11
N PHE A 52 -23.12 -0.35 -1.26
CA PHE A 52 -21.68 -0.31 -1.03
C PHE A 52 -20.99 0.75 -1.91
N PHE A 53 -21.28 0.76 -3.22
CA PHE A 53 -20.70 1.74 -4.13
C PHE A 53 -21.15 3.16 -3.82
N PHE A 54 -22.43 3.37 -3.52
CA PHE A 54 -22.95 4.68 -3.16
C PHE A 54 -22.25 5.27 -1.93
N ILE A 55 -22.18 4.51 -0.83
CA ILE A 55 -21.50 4.94 0.39
C ILE A 55 -20.01 5.21 0.12
N SER A 56 -19.35 4.33 -0.64
CA SER A 56 -17.93 4.48 -0.99
C SER A 56 -17.69 5.74 -1.82
N THR A 57 -18.54 6.04 -2.81
CA THR A 57 -18.44 7.24 -3.63
C THR A 57 -18.64 8.51 -2.81
N CYS A 58 -19.64 8.56 -1.93
CA CYS A 58 -19.84 9.70 -1.03
C CYS A 58 -18.63 9.93 -0.12
N PHE A 59 -18.07 8.85 0.43
CA PHE A 59 -16.87 8.93 1.27
C PHE A 59 -15.66 9.44 0.49
N VAL A 60 -15.39 8.91 -0.71
CA VAL A 60 -14.29 9.37 -1.57
C VAL A 60 -14.46 10.84 -1.96
N LEU A 61 -15.68 11.28 -2.30
CA LEU A 61 -15.97 12.69 -2.57
C LEU A 61 -15.66 13.56 -1.35
N GLY A 62 -16.07 13.13 -0.15
CA GLY A 62 -15.70 13.79 1.10
C GLY A 62 -14.19 13.91 1.28
N CYS A 63 -13.44 12.82 1.06
CA CYS A 63 -11.98 12.83 1.14
C CYS A 63 -11.34 13.78 0.11
N VAL A 64 -11.85 13.84 -1.12
CA VAL A 64 -11.37 14.76 -2.15
C VAL A 64 -11.65 16.22 -1.76
N LEU A 65 -12.82 16.52 -1.21
CA LEU A 65 -13.16 17.86 -0.73
C LEU A 65 -12.25 18.27 0.44
N LEU A 66 -12.03 17.39 1.41
CA LEU A 66 -11.11 17.63 2.52
C LEU A 66 -9.67 17.85 2.00
N TYR A 67 -9.23 17.05 1.04
CA TYR A 67 -7.91 17.24 0.41
C TYR A 67 -7.80 18.55 -0.36
N ALA A 68 -8.85 18.98 -1.06
CA ALA A 68 -8.82 20.22 -1.84
C ALA A 68 -8.90 21.48 -0.95
N PHE A 69 -9.76 21.47 0.08
CA PHE A 69 -10.08 22.67 0.86
C PHE A 69 -9.38 22.76 2.22
N VAL A 70 -9.01 21.63 2.85
CA VAL A 70 -8.42 21.63 4.20
C VAL A 70 -6.92 21.40 4.13
N PHE A 71 -6.48 20.40 3.37
CA PHE A 71 -5.07 19.98 3.33
C PHE A 71 -4.07 21.11 2.95
N PRO A 72 -4.33 21.99 1.96
CA PRO A 72 -3.39 23.06 1.61
C PRO A 72 -3.28 24.16 2.67
N HIS A 73 -4.28 24.26 3.55
CA HIS A 73 -4.35 25.31 4.57
C HIS A 73 -3.66 24.94 5.89
N ILE A 74 -3.31 23.66 6.10
CA ILE A 74 -2.61 23.19 7.30
C ILE A 74 -1.18 23.75 7.34
N GLU A 75 -0.80 24.39 8.44
CA GLU A 75 0.50 25.06 8.61
C GLU A 75 1.70 24.11 8.47
N VAL A 76 1.59 22.90 9.04
CA VAL A 76 2.64 21.86 8.92
C VAL A 76 2.91 21.53 7.45
N ILE A 77 1.87 21.45 6.63
CA ILE A 77 1.99 21.11 5.21
C ILE A 77 2.62 22.29 4.46
N LYS A 78 2.23 23.53 4.76
CA LYS A 78 2.87 24.73 4.20
C LYS A 78 4.36 24.77 4.49
N TYR A 79 4.77 24.47 5.72
CA TYR A 79 6.18 24.42 6.12
C TYR A 79 6.98 23.40 5.29
N TYR A 80 6.53 22.14 5.22
CA TYR A 80 7.25 21.11 4.45
C TYR A 80 7.24 21.40 2.95
N ARG A 81 6.17 22.01 2.46
CA ARG A 81 6.08 22.39 1.06
C ARG A 81 7.06 23.52 0.72
N LEU A 82 7.22 24.51 1.59
CA LEU A 82 8.22 25.58 1.47
C LEU A 82 9.65 25.02 1.49
N GLU A 83 9.94 24.10 2.42
CA GLU A 83 11.24 23.43 2.52
C GLU A 83 11.55 22.58 1.27
N ALA A 84 10.54 21.91 0.69
CA ALA A 84 10.73 21.17 -0.55
C ALA A 84 10.93 22.11 -1.76
N ALA A 85 10.28 23.28 -1.77
CA ALA A 85 10.45 24.30 -2.81
C ALA A 85 11.86 24.93 -2.75
N SER A 86 12.38 25.23 -1.57
CA SER A 86 13.76 25.75 -1.39
C SER A 86 14.82 24.73 -1.86
N GLN A 87 14.53 23.44 -1.71
CA GLN A 87 15.37 22.35 -2.23
C GLN A 87 15.17 22.05 -3.74
N GLY A 88 14.41 22.87 -4.46
CA GLY A 88 14.24 22.81 -5.91
C GLY A 88 13.15 21.85 -6.42
N SER A 89 12.22 21.40 -5.56
CA SER A 89 11.13 20.52 -5.96
C SER A 89 10.03 21.27 -6.73
N LYS A 90 9.96 21.06 -8.04
CA LYS A 90 8.95 21.70 -8.92
C LYS A 90 7.51 21.22 -8.70
N THR A 91 7.30 20.01 -8.17
CA THR A 91 5.96 19.43 -7.91
C THR A 91 5.19 20.20 -6.86
N VAL A 92 5.90 20.89 -5.97
CA VAL A 92 5.34 21.50 -4.77
C VAL A 92 4.93 22.96 -4.99
N VAL A 93 5.43 23.60 -6.05
CA VAL A 93 5.17 25.01 -6.38
C VAL A 93 3.70 25.28 -6.71
N ALA A 94 3.06 24.37 -7.48
CA ALA A 94 1.62 24.48 -7.78
C ALA A 94 0.75 24.30 -6.53
N ASP A 95 1.18 23.40 -5.65
CA ASP A 95 0.55 23.07 -4.37
C ASP A 95 0.68 24.21 -3.33
N LEU A 96 1.76 25.01 -3.37
CA LEU A 96 1.90 26.24 -2.58
C LEU A 96 1.01 27.37 -3.08
N ALA A 97 0.91 27.53 -4.40
CA ALA A 97 0.06 28.54 -5.00
C ALA A 97 -1.41 28.32 -4.62
N ALA A 98 -1.85 27.05 -4.60
CA ALA A 98 -3.16 26.65 -4.08
C ALA A 98 -3.35 26.96 -2.58
N GLY A 99 -2.27 27.02 -1.79
CA GLY A 99 -2.28 27.38 -0.37
C GLY A 99 -2.20 28.89 -0.07
N GLY A 100 -2.21 29.74 -1.10
CA GLY A 100 -2.26 31.20 -0.99
C GLY A 100 -0.90 31.92 -0.86
N LEU A 101 0.22 31.25 -1.15
CA LEU A 101 1.56 31.86 -1.11
C LEU A 101 2.03 32.21 -2.53
N THR A 102 2.23 33.50 -2.80
CA THR A 102 2.62 34.03 -4.14
C THR A 102 4.12 33.89 -4.39
N LEU A 103 4.45 33.49 -5.63
CA LEU A 103 5.77 33.12 -6.17
C LEU A 103 6.87 34.20 -6.10
N GLU A 104 6.55 35.44 -5.72
CA GLU A 104 7.49 36.57 -5.73
C GLU A 104 8.49 36.57 -4.58
N SER A 105 8.14 36.04 -3.40
CA SER A 105 9.08 35.92 -2.27
C SER A 105 10.06 34.74 -2.42
N LEU A 106 9.73 33.76 -3.27
CA LEU A 106 10.50 32.52 -3.46
C LEU A 106 11.64 32.65 -4.49
N LYS A 107 11.57 33.61 -5.41
CA LYS A 107 12.56 33.76 -6.49
C LYS A 107 13.95 34.18 -6.01
N GLN A 108 14.05 34.89 -4.88
CA GLN A 108 15.33 35.36 -4.34
C GLN A 108 16.13 34.27 -3.62
N ASP A 109 15.46 33.27 -3.03
CA ASP A 109 16.12 32.14 -2.35
C ASP A 109 16.38 30.93 -3.29
N LEU A 110 15.62 30.81 -4.39
CA LEU A 110 15.69 29.67 -5.32
C LEU A 110 17.00 29.59 -6.14
N GLU A 111 17.67 30.72 -6.36
CA GLU A 111 18.92 30.75 -7.13
C GLU A 111 20.16 30.40 -6.29
N PHE A 112 20.06 30.42 -4.95
CA PHE A 112 21.21 30.23 -4.05
C PHE A 112 21.63 28.76 -3.85
N HIS A 113 20.74 27.79 -4.14
CA HIS A 113 20.99 26.36 -3.87
C HIS A 113 21.12 25.47 -5.12
N LYS A 114 21.51 26.05 -6.26
CA LYS A 114 21.51 25.36 -7.57
C LYS A 114 22.59 24.28 -7.74
N GLU A 115 23.55 24.15 -6.82
CA GLU A 115 24.59 23.12 -6.87
C GLU A 115 24.64 22.27 -5.60
N VAL A 116 23.69 21.37 -5.45
CA VAL A 116 23.87 20.23 -4.56
C VAL A 116 24.13 19.01 -5.44
N ASN A 117 25.34 18.46 -5.36
CA ASN A 117 25.75 17.23 -6.04
C ASN A 117 24.69 16.14 -5.77
N ARG A 118 23.83 15.87 -6.77
CA ARG A 118 22.62 15.04 -6.68
C ARG A 118 22.85 13.75 -7.46
N LEU A 119 22.53 12.62 -6.85
CA LEU A 119 22.54 11.34 -7.53
C LEU A 119 21.47 11.29 -8.61
N SER A 120 21.83 10.73 -9.77
CA SER A 120 20.86 10.44 -10.83
C SER A 120 19.82 9.42 -10.35
N THR A 121 18.58 9.53 -10.83
CA THR A 121 17.51 8.56 -10.55
C THR A 121 17.93 7.12 -10.84
N PHE A 122 18.74 6.92 -11.89
CA PHE A 122 19.27 5.59 -12.22
C PHE A 122 20.29 5.10 -11.17
N GLN A 123 21.15 5.98 -10.67
CA GLN A 123 22.10 5.63 -9.60
C GLN A 123 21.36 5.31 -8.31
N LEU A 124 20.32 6.06 -7.97
CA LEU A 124 19.46 5.78 -6.81
C LEU A 124 18.77 4.41 -6.93
N LEU A 125 18.28 4.06 -8.13
CA LEU A 125 17.68 2.75 -8.39
C LEU A 125 18.72 1.64 -8.24
N MET A 126 19.89 1.78 -8.85
CA MET A 126 20.95 0.76 -8.78
C MET A 126 21.44 0.55 -7.33
N GLN A 127 21.48 1.60 -6.50
CA GLN A 127 21.86 1.50 -5.09
C GLN A 127 20.80 0.87 -4.18
N ASN A 128 19.54 0.82 -4.61
CA ASN A 128 18.41 0.30 -3.84
C ASN A 128 17.65 -0.79 -4.59
N VAL A 129 18.31 -1.44 -5.55
CA VAL A 129 17.69 -2.47 -6.39
C VAL A 129 17.25 -3.68 -5.57
N ASP A 130 17.96 -3.97 -4.49
CA ASP A 130 17.64 -5.00 -3.50
C ASP A 130 16.31 -4.71 -2.80
N LEU A 131 16.11 -3.48 -2.32
CA LEU A 131 14.89 -3.04 -1.65
C LEU A 131 13.71 -2.92 -2.62
N ALA A 132 13.96 -2.40 -3.82
CA ALA A 132 12.97 -2.36 -4.89
C ALA A 132 12.54 -3.78 -5.29
N ALA A 133 13.48 -4.70 -5.51
CA ALA A 133 13.19 -6.09 -5.81
C ALA A 133 12.41 -6.78 -4.68
N ALA A 134 12.80 -6.57 -3.41
CA ALA A 134 12.07 -7.11 -2.26
C ALA A 134 10.61 -6.62 -2.22
N LEU A 135 10.37 -5.35 -2.53
CA LEU A 135 9.02 -4.78 -2.60
C LEU A 135 8.22 -5.34 -3.78
N PHE A 136 8.83 -5.38 -4.97
CA PHE A 136 8.26 -6.01 -6.15
C PHE A 136 7.83 -7.45 -5.87
N LEU A 137 8.73 -8.28 -5.34
CA LEU A 137 8.47 -9.69 -5.03
C LEU A 137 7.36 -9.84 -3.99
N THR A 138 7.33 -8.97 -2.97
CA THR A 138 6.28 -8.97 -1.94
C THR A 138 4.90 -8.75 -2.55
N TYR A 139 4.74 -7.76 -3.45
CA TYR A 139 3.45 -7.48 -4.09
C TYR A 139 3.10 -8.47 -5.20
N ALA A 140 4.08 -8.92 -5.99
CA ALA A 140 3.88 -9.94 -7.02
C ALA A 140 3.36 -11.23 -6.42
N LEU A 141 4.00 -11.72 -5.35
CA LEU A 141 3.54 -12.92 -4.65
C LEU A 141 2.16 -12.71 -4.01
N THR A 142 1.98 -11.61 -3.28
CA THR A 142 0.71 -11.36 -2.56
C THR A 142 -0.46 -11.34 -3.53
N LEU A 143 -0.32 -10.63 -4.66
CA LEU A 143 -1.40 -10.54 -5.64
C LEU A 143 -1.53 -11.76 -6.55
N SER A 144 -0.51 -12.61 -6.61
CA SER A 144 -0.64 -13.92 -7.25
C SER A 144 -1.49 -14.92 -6.45
N ILE A 145 -1.70 -14.68 -5.14
CA ILE A 145 -2.48 -15.55 -4.26
C ILE A 145 -3.82 -14.88 -3.89
N PHE A 146 -3.81 -13.57 -3.65
CA PHE A 146 -4.94 -12.80 -3.19
C PHE A 146 -5.33 -11.71 -4.21
N PRO A 147 -6.60 -11.55 -4.59
CA PRO A 147 -7.79 -12.27 -4.13
C PRO A 147 -8.18 -13.47 -5.00
N GLY A 148 -7.59 -13.67 -6.19
CA GLY A 148 -8.08 -14.61 -7.20
C GLY A 148 -8.08 -16.06 -6.75
N PHE A 149 -6.91 -16.64 -6.46
CA PHE A 149 -6.81 -18.01 -5.93
C PHE A 149 -7.70 -18.23 -4.68
N LEU A 150 -7.80 -17.24 -3.79
CA LEU A 150 -8.60 -17.33 -2.56
C LEU A 150 -10.11 -17.21 -2.78
N ALA A 151 -10.54 -16.54 -3.85
CA ALA A 151 -11.95 -16.48 -4.25
C ALA A 151 -12.38 -17.75 -5.02
N GLU A 152 -11.43 -18.44 -5.62
CA GLU A 152 -11.64 -19.60 -6.50
C GLU A 152 -11.75 -20.92 -5.72
N ASP A 153 -12.94 -21.16 -5.15
CA ASP A 153 -13.47 -22.44 -4.63
C ASP A 153 -12.41 -23.45 -4.18
N THR A 154 -11.89 -23.26 -2.95
CA THR A 154 -10.91 -24.16 -2.31
C THR A 154 -11.59 -25.42 -1.73
N GLY A 155 -12.60 -25.95 -2.42
CA GLY A 155 -13.39 -27.13 -2.00
C GLY A 155 -14.60 -26.81 -1.13
N MET A 156 -15.31 -27.86 -0.68
CA MET A 156 -16.55 -27.74 0.10
C MET A 156 -16.34 -27.01 1.44
N HIS A 157 -16.62 -25.71 1.44
CA HIS A 157 -16.53 -24.84 2.61
C HIS A 157 -17.92 -24.52 3.17
N LYS A 158 -18.09 -24.60 4.50
CA LYS A 158 -19.35 -24.26 5.20
C LYS A 158 -19.79 -22.80 5.05
N LEU A 159 -18.86 -21.92 4.64
CA LEU A 159 -19.09 -20.47 4.54
C LEU A 159 -19.76 -20.05 3.22
N GLY A 160 -19.81 -20.93 2.20
CA GLY A 160 -20.44 -20.63 0.91
C GLY A 160 -20.00 -19.27 0.34
N SER A 161 -20.96 -18.42 -0.02
CA SER A 161 -20.70 -17.09 -0.59
C SER A 161 -19.98 -16.11 0.35
N TRP A 162 -19.90 -16.40 1.65
CA TRP A 162 -19.22 -15.55 2.65
C TRP A 162 -17.71 -15.79 2.70
N TYR A 163 -17.25 -16.89 2.13
CA TYR A 163 -15.87 -17.32 2.22
C TYR A 163 -14.87 -16.28 1.71
N ALA A 164 -15.00 -15.86 0.46
CA ALA A 164 -14.13 -14.85 -0.14
C ALA A 164 -14.20 -13.50 0.61
N VAL A 165 -15.39 -13.07 1.04
CA VAL A 165 -15.58 -11.81 1.77
C VAL A 165 -14.82 -11.82 3.10
N ILE A 166 -14.87 -12.95 3.83
CA ILE A 166 -14.17 -13.09 5.11
C ILE A 166 -12.66 -13.20 4.90
N LEU A 167 -12.19 -13.94 3.89
CA LEU A 167 -10.76 -14.01 3.58
C LEU A 167 -10.18 -12.63 3.25
N ILE A 168 -10.87 -11.85 2.41
CA ILE A 168 -10.51 -10.45 2.10
C ILE A 168 -10.44 -9.60 3.36
N ALA A 169 -11.43 -9.73 4.26
CA ALA A 169 -11.43 -9.01 5.52
C ALA A 169 -10.25 -9.40 6.42
N MET A 170 -9.96 -10.70 6.56
CA MET A 170 -8.86 -11.19 7.40
C MET A 170 -7.49 -10.75 6.86
N PHE A 171 -7.30 -10.77 5.54
CA PHE A 171 -6.10 -10.23 4.89
C PHE A 171 -5.93 -8.73 5.21
N ASN A 172 -6.97 -7.94 4.97
CA ASN A 172 -6.93 -6.49 5.15
C ASN A 172 -6.71 -6.08 6.61
N VAL A 173 -7.33 -6.78 7.57
CA VAL A 173 -7.09 -6.57 9.00
C VAL A 173 -5.64 -6.91 9.37
N GLY A 174 -5.12 -8.04 8.87
CA GLY A 174 -3.72 -8.42 9.07
C GLY A 174 -2.75 -7.38 8.50
N ASP A 175 -2.97 -6.94 7.25
CA ASP A 175 -2.15 -5.90 6.61
C ASP A 175 -2.19 -4.59 7.40
N PHE A 176 -3.38 -4.16 7.83
CA PHE A 176 -3.55 -2.96 8.64
C PHE A 176 -2.77 -3.03 9.96
N LEU A 177 -2.97 -4.09 10.76
CA LEU A 177 -2.28 -4.27 12.05
C LEU A 177 -0.76 -4.29 11.87
N ALA A 178 -0.27 -4.96 10.83
CA ALA A 178 1.16 -5.07 10.59
C ALA A 178 1.86 -3.77 10.23
N ARG A 179 1.15 -2.79 9.66
CA ARG A 179 1.73 -1.47 9.35
C ARG A 179 2.02 -0.62 10.59
N TYR A 180 1.41 -0.95 11.73
CA TYR A 180 1.70 -0.31 13.02
C TYR A 180 2.83 -1.02 13.78
N ILE A 181 3.15 -2.28 13.48
CA ILE A 181 4.22 -3.02 14.17
C ILE A 181 5.57 -2.27 14.11
N PRO A 182 6.00 -1.69 12.97
CA PRO A 182 7.26 -0.94 12.90
C PRO A 182 7.31 0.37 13.70
N LEU A 183 6.21 0.80 14.34
CA LEU A 183 6.24 1.90 15.33
C LEU A 183 7.04 1.51 16.57
N ILE A 184 7.07 0.22 16.91
CA ILE A 184 7.88 -0.30 18.00
C ILE A 184 9.29 -0.47 17.45
N GLU A 185 10.19 0.45 17.77
CA GLU A 185 11.55 0.48 17.21
C GLU A 185 12.28 -0.86 17.34
N ASN A 186 12.08 -1.58 18.44
CA ASN A 186 12.70 -2.88 18.70
C ASN A 186 12.24 -3.99 17.74
N MET A 187 11.06 -3.85 17.15
CA MET A 187 10.48 -4.84 16.22
C MET A 187 10.70 -4.48 14.76
N LYS A 188 11.39 -3.37 14.47
CA LYS A 188 11.58 -2.89 13.12
C LYS A 188 12.81 -3.53 12.46
N LEU A 189 12.57 -4.22 11.34
CA LEU A 189 13.65 -4.81 10.55
C LEU A 189 14.25 -3.76 9.60
N GLU A 190 15.45 -3.28 9.92
CA GLU A 190 16.19 -2.31 9.07
C GLU A 190 17.30 -2.96 8.23
N SER A 191 17.60 -4.24 8.45
CA SER A 191 18.62 -4.95 7.68
C SER A 191 18.15 -5.20 6.25
N ARG A 192 18.88 -4.65 5.26
CA ARG A 192 18.61 -4.86 3.82
C ARG A 192 18.59 -6.35 3.46
N TRP A 193 19.57 -7.10 3.94
CA TRP A 193 19.64 -8.54 3.73
C TRP A 193 18.48 -9.27 4.42
N GLY A 194 18.12 -8.85 5.64
CA GLY A 194 16.95 -9.39 6.35
C GLY A 194 15.64 -9.15 5.59
N LEU A 195 15.44 -7.97 5.02
CA LEU A 195 14.26 -7.63 4.22
C LEU A 195 14.17 -8.46 2.94
N LEU A 196 15.30 -8.66 2.26
CA LEU A 196 15.36 -9.49 1.05
C LEU A 196 15.07 -10.96 1.38
N VAL A 197 15.71 -11.51 2.43
CA VAL A 197 15.46 -12.88 2.89
C VAL A 197 14.00 -13.05 3.31
N ALA A 198 13.43 -12.08 4.03
CA ALA A 198 12.03 -12.11 4.41
C ALA A 198 11.11 -12.09 3.18
N ALA A 199 11.37 -11.23 2.18
CA ALA A 199 10.62 -11.22 0.93
C ALA A 199 10.71 -12.55 0.17
N CYS A 200 11.90 -13.14 0.07
CA CYS A 200 12.11 -14.45 -0.55
C CYS A 200 11.44 -15.59 0.24
N SER A 201 11.46 -15.54 1.57
CA SER A 201 10.82 -16.55 2.42
C SER A 201 9.30 -16.60 2.21
N ARG A 202 8.69 -15.50 1.78
CA ARG A 202 7.25 -15.46 1.46
C ARG A 202 6.88 -16.46 0.36
N PHE A 203 7.79 -16.85 -0.54
CA PHE A 203 7.47 -17.86 -1.57
C PHE A 203 7.06 -19.22 -0.97
N LEU A 204 7.38 -19.49 0.30
CA LEU A 204 6.85 -20.65 1.04
C LEU A 204 5.32 -20.59 1.22
N PHE A 205 4.70 -19.42 1.10
CA PHE A 205 3.24 -19.31 1.08
C PHE A 205 2.62 -20.08 -0.09
N ILE A 206 3.26 -20.12 -1.27
CA ILE A 206 2.72 -20.84 -2.45
C ILE A 206 2.42 -22.32 -2.13
N PRO A 207 3.41 -23.15 -1.71
CA PRO A 207 3.13 -24.54 -1.37
C PRO A 207 2.20 -24.67 -0.15
N CYS A 208 2.28 -23.76 0.83
CA CYS A 208 1.37 -23.77 1.98
C CYS A 208 -0.10 -23.55 1.59
N PHE A 209 -0.38 -22.55 0.74
CA PHE A 209 -1.72 -22.26 0.22
C PHE A 209 -2.22 -23.40 -0.67
N TYR A 210 -1.37 -23.94 -1.54
CA TYR A 210 -1.72 -25.08 -2.39
C TYR A 210 -2.06 -26.33 -1.55
N PHE A 211 -1.23 -26.69 -0.57
CA PHE A 211 -1.48 -27.83 0.31
C PHE A 211 -2.75 -27.64 1.14
N THR A 212 -2.95 -26.43 1.67
CA THR A 212 -4.13 -26.10 2.49
C THR A 212 -5.41 -26.09 1.65
N ALA A 213 -5.35 -25.68 0.38
CA ALA A 213 -6.50 -25.77 -0.51
C ALA A 213 -6.90 -27.22 -0.83
N LYS A 214 -5.94 -28.16 -0.89
CA LYS A 214 -6.21 -29.56 -1.24
C LYS A 214 -6.58 -30.44 -0.04
N TYR A 215 -5.95 -30.22 1.12
CA TYR A 215 -6.07 -31.10 2.29
C TYR A 215 -6.44 -30.35 3.58
N GLY A 216 -6.38 -29.02 3.57
CA GLY A 216 -6.55 -28.21 4.76
C GLY A 216 -8.01 -27.90 5.07
N ALA A 217 -8.30 -27.77 6.37
CA ALA A 217 -9.57 -27.21 6.82
C ALA A 217 -9.63 -25.69 6.57
N GLN A 218 -10.85 -25.15 6.49
CA GLN A 218 -11.12 -23.72 6.27
C GLN A 218 -10.37 -22.79 7.25
N GLY A 219 -10.18 -23.22 8.50
CA GLY A 219 -9.46 -22.46 9.53
C GLY A 219 -7.98 -22.23 9.19
N TRP A 220 -7.33 -23.21 8.58
CA TRP A 220 -5.93 -23.08 8.15
C TRP A 220 -5.79 -22.08 7.00
N MET A 221 -6.76 -22.04 6.09
CA MET A 221 -6.78 -21.04 5.02
C MET A 221 -6.92 -19.62 5.58
N LEU A 222 -7.84 -19.43 6.53
CA LEU A 222 -8.00 -18.14 7.21
C LEU A 222 -6.71 -17.72 7.91
N LEU A 223 -6.06 -18.64 8.63
CA LEU A 223 -4.81 -18.38 9.32
C LEU A 223 -3.70 -17.94 8.34
N LEU A 224 -3.51 -18.67 7.24
CA LEU A 224 -2.53 -18.32 6.21
C LEU A 224 -2.83 -16.96 5.58
N CYS A 225 -4.10 -16.63 5.37
CA CYS A 225 -4.54 -15.35 4.84
C CYS A 225 -4.19 -14.18 5.77
N ILE A 226 -4.37 -14.34 7.08
CA ILE A 226 -3.94 -13.35 8.08
C ILE A 226 -2.42 -13.18 8.04
N PHE A 227 -1.65 -14.28 8.01
CA PHE A 227 -0.18 -14.21 7.93
C PHE A 227 0.32 -13.57 6.63
N LEU A 228 -0.37 -13.83 5.51
CA LEU A 228 -0.07 -13.20 4.23
C LEU A 228 -0.25 -11.67 4.32
N GLY A 229 -1.35 -11.21 4.94
CA GLY A 229 -1.61 -9.79 5.20
C GLY A 229 -0.60 -9.17 6.17
N LEU A 230 -0.37 -9.81 7.33
CA LEU A 230 0.58 -9.34 8.33
C LEU A 230 1.98 -9.16 7.74
N SER A 231 2.47 -10.19 7.05
CA SER A 231 3.80 -10.11 6.44
C SER A 231 3.86 -9.07 5.31
N ASN A 232 2.77 -8.85 4.57
CA ASN A 232 2.71 -7.87 3.48
C ASN A 232 2.83 -6.43 4.01
N GLY A 233 2.01 -6.09 5.01
CA GLY A 233 1.99 -4.76 5.62
C GLY A 233 3.32 -4.45 6.33
N TYR A 234 3.84 -5.43 7.08
CA TYR A 234 5.09 -5.29 7.82
C TYR A 234 6.28 -5.02 6.88
N LEU A 235 6.49 -5.87 5.87
CA LEU A 235 7.60 -5.70 4.93
C LEU A 235 7.49 -4.42 4.12
N THR A 236 6.27 -4.06 3.69
CA THR A 236 6.02 -2.81 2.95
C THR A 236 6.52 -1.60 3.75
N VAL A 237 6.11 -1.48 5.02
CA VAL A 237 6.49 -0.33 5.86
C VAL A 237 7.98 -0.36 6.18
N CYS A 238 8.55 -1.52 6.53
CA CYS A 238 9.98 -1.62 6.80
C CYS A 238 10.84 -1.21 5.59
N ILE A 239 10.46 -1.61 4.36
CA ILE A 239 11.18 -1.20 3.14
C ILE A 239 11.03 0.30 2.89
N LEU A 240 9.79 0.81 2.89
CA LEU A 240 9.51 2.21 2.53
C LEU A 240 10.03 3.22 3.57
N VAL A 241 10.20 2.81 4.82
CA VAL A 241 10.82 3.62 5.87
C VAL A 241 12.35 3.50 5.84
N THR A 242 12.91 2.33 5.51
CA THR A 242 14.36 2.12 5.52
C THR A 242 15.05 2.68 4.28
N ALA A 243 14.45 2.54 3.10
CA ALA A 243 15.07 2.92 1.84
C ALA A 243 15.43 4.42 1.73
N PRO A 244 14.59 5.38 2.16
CA PRO A 244 14.91 6.80 2.08
C PRO A 244 15.94 7.27 3.12
N LYS A 245 16.29 6.45 4.13
CA LYS A 245 17.24 6.88 5.17
C LYS A 245 18.62 7.15 4.59
N GLY A 246 19.21 8.28 4.95
CA GLY A 246 20.57 8.67 4.52
C GLY A 246 20.66 9.35 3.17
N TYR A 247 19.55 9.50 2.44
CA TYR A 247 19.47 10.28 1.20
C TYR A 247 19.05 11.74 1.46
N LYS A 248 19.42 12.65 0.56
CA LYS A 248 18.96 14.05 0.62
C LYS A 248 17.47 14.13 0.25
N GLY A 249 16.75 15.15 0.72
CA GLY A 249 15.31 15.31 0.44
C GLY A 249 14.92 15.04 -1.03
N PRO A 250 15.55 15.70 -2.03
CA PRO A 250 15.20 15.48 -3.43
C PRO A 250 15.45 14.06 -3.94
N GLU A 251 16.42 13.38 -3.35
CA GLU A 251 16.74 11.97 -3.64
C GLU A 251 15.74 11.03 -2.96
N GLN A 252 15.31 11.34 -1.73
CA GLN A 252 14.27 10.60 -1.01
C GLN A 252 12.93 10.60 -1.76
N ASN A 253 12.57 11.71 -2.39
CA ASN A 253 11.37 11.80 -3.23
C ASN A 253 11.49 10.98 -4.51
N SER A 254 12.60 11.11 -5.22
CA SER A 254 12.87 10.29 -6.40
C SER A 254 12.85 8.80 -6.05
N LEU A 255 13.49 8.40 -4.96
CA LEU A 255 13.53 7.03 -4.49
C LEU A 255 12.16 6.53 -4.04
N GLY A 256 11.39 7.32 -3.30
CA GLY A 256 10.02 6.98 -2.91
C GLY A 256 9.13 6.70 -4.11
N ASN A 257 9.21 7.52 -5.16
CA ASN A 257 8.45 7.30 -6.40
C ASN A 257 8.93 6.06 -7.17
N LEU A 258 10.24 5.77 -7.19
CA LEU A 258 10.77 4.54 -7.77
C LEU A 258 10.29 3.28 -7.04
N LEU A 259 10.23 3.32 -5.71
CA LEU A 259 9.73 2.20 -4.90
C LEU A 259 8.23 1.99 -5.15
N VAL A 260 7.44 3.07 -5.25
CA VAL A 260 6.02 2.96 -5.62
C VAL A 260 5.85 2.40 -7.02
N LEU A 261 6.69 2.80 -7.98
CA LEU A 261 6.68 2.21 -9.32
C LEU A 261 6.99 0.70 -9.27
N SER A 262 7.99 0.30 -8.48
CA SER A 262 8.34 -1.10 -8.28
C SER A 262 7.20 -1.90 -7.64
N LEU A 263 6.50 -1.33 -6.66
CA LEU A 263 5.29 -1.89 -6.09
C LEU A 263 4.19 -2.08 -7.14
N LEU A 264 3.94 -1.08 -7.99
CA LEU A 264 2.92 -1.16 -9.05
C LEU A 264 3.27 -2.22 -10.11
N LEU A 265 4.54 -2.33 -10.48
CA LEU A 265 5.02 -3.41 -11.34
C LEU A 265 4.80 -4.78 -10.69
N GLY A 266 5.04 -4.89 -9.38
CA GLY A 266 4.77 -6.09 -8.60
C GLY A 266 3.28 -6.45 -8.60
N VAL A 267 2.41 -5.47 -8.37
CA VAL A 267 0.94 -5.62 -8.45
C VAL A 267 0.53 -6.14 -9.83
N PHE A 268 1.03 -5.53 -10.90
CA PHE A 268 0.73 -5.96 -12.26
C PHE A 268 1.19 -7.40 -12.52
N ALA A 269 2.44 -7.72 -12.19
CA ALA A 269 2.98 -9.06 -12.33
C ALA A 269 2.17 -10.09 -11.50
N GLY A 270 1.83 -9.75 -10.25
CA GLY A 270 1.04 -10.62 -9.38
C GLY A 270 -0.33 -10.96 -9.95
N VAL A 271 -1.06 -9.95 -10.44
CA VAL A 271 -2.36 -10.18 -11.09
C VAL A 271 -2.22 -11.03 -12.36
N THR A 272 -1.13 -10.90 -13.13
CA THR A 272 -0.90 -11.80 -14.27
C THR A 272 -0.56 -13.24 -13.84
N LEU A 273 0.19 -13.40 -12.74
CA LEU A 273 0.57 -14.70 -12.19
C LEU A 273 -0.61 -15.40 -11.51
N ASP A 274 -1.61 -14.66 -11.02
CA ASP A 274 -2.84 -15.21 -10.45
C ASP A 274 -3.56 -16.16 -11.43
N TRP A 275 -3.52 -15.85 -12.73
CA TRP A 275 -4.06 -16.73 -13.78
C TRP A 275 -3.40 -18.10 -13.84
N LEU A 276 -2.13 -18.24 -13.43
CA LEU A 276 -1.44 -19.54 -13.43
C LEU A 276 -2.13 -20.55 -12.51
N TRP A 277 -2.79 -20.08 -11.45
CA TRP A 277 -3.57 -20.95 -10.57
C TRP A 277 -4.82 -21.52 -11.26
N LEU A 278 -5.32 -20.85 -12.29
CA LEU A 278 -6.51 -21.24 -13.05
C LEU A 278 -6.18 -22.25 -14.16
N ILE A 279 -4.96 -22.21 -14.71
CA ILE A 279 -4.55 -23.05 -15.86
C ILE A 279 -4.57 -24.56 -15.53
N GLY A 280 -4.54 -24.95 -14.26
CA GLY A 280 -4.66 -26.35 -13.83
C GLY A 280 -6.09 -26.84 -13.58
N LYS A 281 -7.07 -25.94 -13.49
CA LYS A 281 -8.49 -26.29 -13.36
C LYS A 281 -9.06 -26.36 -14.78
N GLY A 282 -9.02 -27.54 -15.37
CA GLY A 282 -9.57 -27.78 -16.71
C GLY A 282 -11.00 -27.23 -16.78
N TRP A 283 -11.20 -26.26 -17.68
CA TRP A 283 -12.52 -25.79 -18.09
C TRP A 283 -13.20 -26.85 -18.96
#